data_AF-A0A2E6HTC8-F1
#
_entry.id   AF-A0A2E6HTC8-F1
#
_cell.length_a   1.000
_cell.length_b   1.000
_cell.length_c   1.000
_cell.angle_alpha   90.00
_cell.angle_beta   90.00
_cell.angle_gamma   90.00
#
_symmetry.space_group_name_H-M   'P 1'
#
loop_
_entity.id
_entity.type
_entity.pdbx_description
1 polymer ?
#
loop_
_entity_poly.entity_id
_entity_poly.type
_entity_poly.pdbx_seq_one_letter_code
_entity_poly.pdbx_strand_id
1 'polypeptide(L)'
;MEISGQRLMSENNGVFIRVDIEESLNEDTELCKLLVESCPVDIFALGDADELTTVAENLDECTLCDICTDAAPGQVQIVKLYRE
;
A
#
# COMPACT_ATOMS: atom_id res chain seq x y z
N MET A 1 -21.58 27.00 14.24
CA MET A 1 -20.44 27.89 13.99
C MET A 1 -19.21 27.09 14.33
N GLU A 2 -18.44 26.80 13.28
CA GLU A 2 -17.25 25.96 13.26
C GLU A 2 -16.21 26.43 14.29
N ILE A 3 -15.45 25.51 14.88
CA ILE A 3 -14.08 25.26 14.43
C ILE A 3 -13.46 24.08 15.19
N SER A 4 -13.05 23.09 14.39
CA SER A 4 -11.69 22.56 14.38
C SER A 4 -11.13 22.03 15.70
N GLY A 5 -11.14 20.71 15.80
CA GLY A 5 -10.38 20.00 16.83
C GLY A 5 -10.37 18.49 16.62
N GLN A 6 -10.43 18.01 15.37
CA GLN A 6 -10.10 16.62 15.10
C GLN A 6 -8.59 16.50 15.27
N ARG A 7 -8.25 16.21 16.53
CA ARG A 7 -6.98 15.85 17.10
C ARG A 7 -6.05 15.22 16.07
N LEU A 8 -4.87 15.82 15.96
CA LEU A 8 -3.71 15.36 15.23
C LEU A 8 -3.68 13.83 15.05
N MET A 9 -3.82 13.38 13.79
CA MET A 9 -3.22 12.13 13.31
C MET A 9 -1.72 12.26 13.51
N SER A 10 -1.24 11.84 14.67
CA SER A 10 0.17 11.67 14.99
C SER A 10 0.27 10.44 15.88
N GLU A 11 -0.06 9.30 15.29
CA GLU A 11 0.32 7.99 15.79
C GLU A 11 1.04 7.30 14.63
N ASN A 12 2.32 7.63 14.46
CA ASN A 12 3.22 6.91 13.57
C ASN A 12 3.48 5.54 14.23
N ASN A 13 2.48 4.66 14.17
CA ASN A 13 2.34 3.46 14.98
C ASN A 13 3.21 2.30 14.44
N GLY A 14 4.51 2.53 14.28
CA GLY A 14 5.46 1.50 13.83
C GLY A 14 5.43 1.19 12.33
N VAL A 15 4.72 1.94 11.50
CA VAL A 15 4.70 1.71 10.05
C VAL A 15 5.94 2.33 9.40
N PHE A 16 6.80 1.52 8.78
CA PHE A 16 8.09 1.95 8.20
C PHE A 16 8.03 2.31 6.71
N ILE A 17 6.94 1.96 6.02
CA ILE A 17 6.74 2.27 4.60
C ILE A 17 5.36 2.86 4.32
N ARG A 18 5.24 3.60 3.23
CA ARG A 18 3.99 3.95 2.56
C ARG A 18 4.01 3.29 1.19
N VAL A 19 2.85 2.82 0.74
CA VAL A 19 2.67 2.29 -0.61
C VAL A 19 1.78 3.26 -1.37
N ASP A 20 2.27 3.76 -2.50
CA ASP A 20 1.48 4.54 -3.45
C ASP A 20 1.06 3.61 -4.61
N ILE A 21 -0.22 3.66 -4.97
CA ILE A 21 -0.83 2.86 -6.03
C ILE A 21 -1.55 3.82 -6.99
N GLU A 22 -1.21 3.76 -8.27
CA GLU A 22 -1.89 4.53 -9.31
C GLU A 22 -3.32 3.99 -9.55
N GLU A 23 -4.29 4.89 -9.74
CA GLU A 23 -5.70 4.51 -9.89
C GLU A 23 -5.96 3.61 -11.10
N SER A 24 -5.21 3.80 -12.19
CA SER A 24 -5.32 3.01 -13.44
C SER A 24 -4.95 1.55 -13.26
N LEU A 25 -4.22 1.19 -12.19
CA LEU A 25 -3.86 -0.19 -11.90
C LEU A 25 -5.10 -1.07 -11.69
N ASN A 26 -6.18 -0.49 -11.16
CA ASN A 26 -7.44 -1.19 -10.93
C ASN A 26 -8.18 -1.60 -12.22
N GLU A 27 -7.77 -1.05 -13.37
CA GLU A 27 -8.30 -1.47 -14.68
C GLU A 27 -7.75 -2.83 -15.12
N ASP A 28 -6.65 -3.31 -14.50
CA ASP A 28 -6.03 -4.60 -14.75
C ASP A 28 -6.24 -5.55 -13.57
N THR A 29 -7.38 -6.25 -13.58
CA THR A 29 -7.74 -7.22 -12.54
C THR A 29 -6.76 -8.39 -12.42
N GLU A 30 -6.10 -8.80 -13.51
CA GLU A 30 -5.11 -9.88 -13.46
C GLU A 30 -3.84 -9.41 -12.75
N LEU A 31 -3.40 -8.17 -13.01
CA LEU A 31 -2.29 -7.55 -12.29
C LEU A 31 -2.62 -7.35 -10.81
N CYS A 32 -3.84 -6.92 -10.46
CA CYS A 32 -4.27 -6.78 -9.07
C CYS A 32 -4.18 -8.12 -8.32
N LYS A 33 -4.67 -9.21 -8.93
CA LYS A 33 -4.59 -10.57 -8.36
C LYS A 33 -3.14 -11.01 -8.19
N LEU A 34 -2.31 -10.79 -9.21
CA LEU A 34 -0.88 -11.10 -9.16
C LEU A 34 -0.19 -10.39 -7.98
N LEU A 35 -0.50 -9.12 -7.73
CA LEU A 35 0.10 -8.35 -6.63
C LEU A 35 -0.30 -8.88 -5.25
N VAL A 36 -1.55 -9.33 -5.11
CA VAL A 36 -2.01 -10.02 -3.88
C VAL A 36 -1.29 -11.35 -3.69
N GLU A 37 -1.22 -12.18 -4.73
CA GLU A 37 -0.62 -13.53 -4.63
C GLU A 37 0.91 -13.52 -4.51
N SER A 38 1.57 -12.49 -5.02
CA SER A 38 3.04 -12.42 -5.07
C SER A 38 3.69 -11.77 -3.86
N CYS A 39 2.92 -11.05 -3.04
CA CYS A 39 3.47 -10.41 -1.85
C CYS A 39 3.73 -11.44 -0.74
N PRO A 40 4.99 -11.61 -0.28
CA PRO A 40 5.33 -12.65 0.69
C PRO A 40 4.78 -12.39 2.11
N VAL A 41 4.26 -11.20 2.37
CA VAL A 41 3.77 -10.75 3.68
C VAL A 41 2.38 -10.11 3.58
N ASP A 42 1.66 -10.38 2.49
CA ASP A 42 0.24 -10.03 2.33
C ASP A 42 -0.08 -8.54 2.57
N ILE A 43 0.76 -7.60 2.08
CA ILE A 43 0.47 -6.16 2.20
C ILE A 43 -0.63 -5.67 1.26
N PHE A 44 -1.10 -6.52 0.34
CA PHE A 44 -2.13 -6.19 -0.64
C PHE A 44 -3.35 -7.10 -0.46
N ALA A 45 -4.53 -6.55 -0.74
CA ALA A 45 -5.80 -7.29 -0.80
C ALA A 45 -6.68 -6.74 -1.93
N LEU A 46 -7.66 -7.54 -2.37
CA LEU A 46 -8.73 -7.07 -3.24
C LEU A 46 -9.90 -6.56 -2.40
N GLY A 47 -10.36 -5.35 -2.70
CA GLY A 47 -11.60 -4.78 -2.16
C GLY A 47 -12.85 -5.37 -2.80
N ASP A 48 -14.02 -4.81 -2.43
CA ASP A 48 -15.33 -5.27 -2.91
C ASP A 48 -15.52 -5.14 -4.43
N ALA A 49 -14.79 -4.23 -5.08
CA ALA A 49 -14.84 -4.02 -6.53
C ALA A 49 -13.62 -4.57 -7.30
N ASP A 50 -12.94 -5.60 -6.75
CA ASP A 50 -11.66 -6.11 -7.28
C ASP A 50 -10.54 -5.04 -7.35
N GLU A 51 -10.69 -3.95 -6.59
CA GLU A 51 -9.69 -2.89 -6.51
C GLU A 51 -8.54 -3.29 -5.58
N LEU A 52 -7.31 -2.95 -5.97
CA LEU A 52 -6.13 -3.22 -5.16
C LEU A 52 -6.10 -2.26 -3.96
N THR A 53 -6.05 -2.83 -2.76
CA THR A 53 -5.96 -2.10 -1.50
C THR A 53 -4.76 -2.57 -0.69
N THR A 54 -4.29 -1.73 0.23
CA THR A 54 -3.20 -2.08 1.14
C THR A 54 -3.73 -2.56 2.49
N VAL A 55 -3.14 -3.63 3.04
CA VAL A 55 -3.41 -4.12 4.39
C VAL A 55 -2.52 -3.36 5.37
N ALA A 56 -3.08 -2.33 6.01
CA ALA A 56 -2.32 -1.41 6.88
C ALA A 56 -1.55 -2.11 8.01
N GLU A 57 -2.09 -3.19 8.56
CA GLU A 57 -1.47 -3.99 9.63
C GLU A 57 -0.21 -4.74 9.17
N ASN A 58 -0.09 -5.02 7.86
CA ASN A 58 1.03 -5.78 7.30
C ASN A 58 2.12 -4.88 6.68
N LEU A 59 1.90 -3.57 6.60
CA LEU A 59 2.86 -2.65 5.98
C LEU A 59 4.25 -2.66 6.65
N ASP A 60 4.29 -2.88 7.97
CA ASP A 60 5.53 -3.03 8.74
C ASP A 60 6.35 -4.27 8.34
N GLU A 61 5.69 -5.35 7.94
CA GLU A 61 6.33 -6.62 7.61
C GLU A 61 6.99 -6.60 6.21
N CYS A 62 6.87 -5.51 5.46
CA CYS A 62 7.43 -5.41 4.12
C CYS A 62 8.96 -5.58 4.12
N THR A 63 9.42 -6.59 3.40
CA THR A 63 10.85 -6.95 3.30
C THR A 63 11.63 -6.20 2.23
N LEU A 64 11.00 -5.24 1.53
CA LEU A 64 11.59 -4.51 0.40
C LEU A 64 12.15 -5.45 -0.70
N CYS A 65 11.37 -6.46 -1.07
CA CYS A 65 11.75 -7.46 -2.06
C CYS A 65 11.60 -7.02 -3.53
N ASP A 66 11.06 -5.82 -3.78
CA ASP A 66 10.83 -5.20 -5.10
C ASP A 66 9.86 -5.95 -6.06
N ILE A 67 9.32 -7.10 -5.68
CA ILE A 67 8.40 -7.91 -6.52
C ILE A 67 7.20 -7.09 -7.02
N CYS A 68 6.56 -6.32 -6.13
CA CYS A 68 5.37 -5.53 -6.50
C CYS A 68 5.70 -4.34 -7.41
N THR A 69 6.84 -3.69 -7.21
CA THR A 69 7.30 -2.58 -8.07
C THR A 69 7.78 -3.07 -9.43
N ASP A 70 8.34 -4.28 -9.50
CA ASP A 70 8.73 -4.92 -10.76
C ASP A 70 7.52 -5.44 -11.55
N ALA A 71 6.50 -5.96 -10.87
CA ALA A 71 5.26 -6.42 -11.51
C ALA A 71 4.43 -5.26 -12.07
N ALA A 72 4.43 -4.10 -11.39
CA ALA A 72 3.65 -2.93 -11.74
C ALA A 72 4.52 -1.66 -11.84
N PRO A 73 5.45 -1.60 -12.81
CA PRO A 73 6.43 -0.52 -12.91
C PRO A 73 5.73 0.82 -13.15
N GLY A 74 5.99 1.78 -12.27
CA GLY A 74 5.39 3.13 -12.33
C GLY A 74 3.94 3.21 -11.85
N GLN A 75 3.32 2.09 -11.49
CA GLN A 75 1.97 2.03 -10.93
C GLN A 75 1.94 1.66 -9.44
N VAL A 76 2.99 1.00 -8.94
CA VAL A 76 3.21 0.77 -7.51
C VAL A 76 4.54 1.39 -7.11
N GLN A 77 4.56 2.12 -5.99
CA GLN A 77 5.77 2.67 -5.40
C GLN A 77 5.81 2.42 -3.89
N ILE A 78 6.95 1.93 -3.40
CA ILE A 78 7.23 1.79 -1.96
C ILE A 78 8.08 2.98 -1.50
N VAL A 79 7.55 3.76 -0.57
CA VAL A 79 8.21 4.93 0.03
C VAL A 79 8.59 4.64 1.46
N LYS A 80 9.90 4.64 1.75
CA LYS A 80 10.43 4.48 3.11
C LYS A 80 10.14 5.74 3.92
N LEU A 81 9.56 5.58 5.11
CA LEU A 81 9.15 6.69 5.97
C LEU A 81 10.19 7.03 7.06
N TYR A 82 11.30 6.30 7.12
CA TYR A 82 12.41 6.57 8.03
C TYR A 82 13.52 7.37 7.33
N ARG A 83 14.27 8.15 8.11
CA ARG A 83 15.49 8.83 7.63
C ARG A 83 16.65 7.84 7.69
N GLU A 84 17.47 7.84 6.63
CA GLU A 84 18.77 7.17 6.61
C GLU A 84 19.72 7.71 7.68
#